data_AF-A0A080WE62-F1
#
_entry.id   AF-A0A080WE62-F1
#
_cell.length_a   1.000
_cell.length_b   1.000
_cell.length_c   1.000
_cell.angle_alpha   90.00
_cell.angle_beta   90.00
_cell.angle_gamma   90.00
#
_symmetry.space_group_name_H-M   'P 1'
#
loop_
_entity.id
_entity.type
_entity.pdbx_description
1 polymer ?
#
loop_
_entity_poly.entity_id
_entity_poly.type
_entity_poly.pdbx_seq_one_letter_code
_entity_poly.pdbx_strand_id
1 'polypeptide(L)'
;MVQDETNSPNTRTAFSDMVSTAANRAKFISALLRFMKTYGFDGADLDWEYPGAEDRGGKVEDTANLVLLLKEMRAAFQGQYGLSATLPASFWYLRWFDVNQMQHYLDWFNVMTYDIHGVWDASSKFSGPFVRPHTNLTEIGEGLDLLWRAGVEPTKVILGLGWYGRSFTLEDSSCSKPGCRFTQGGAPGRCTRNSGTLSNAEIVEIINEHNLTPIYDKKAGVNWITWNNDQWVSYDDEITFAQKINYANSLCLAGTMIWAIDLDDLNGTTNSHTIGTGLGKFNIHFTGGVFFDGGDDSWSEDTIAEVRKSAYVSDSCYTSFCGESCAEGYTAFTYMRGQVDGIKFNTSCADRDTVQSLCCVSVSLLPLFAIHITIPHRELIEESIVIGRQSGRLLIPPLNRSN
;
A
#
# COMPACT_ATOMS: atom_id res chain seq x y z
N MET A 1 1.57 5.61 15.39
CA MET A 1 2.55 5.79 16.52
C MET A 1 2.06 4.92 17.66
N VAL A 2 2.80 3.88 18.04
CA VAL A 2 2.33 2.92 19.04
C VAL A 2 2.16 3.63 20.40
N GLN A 3 0.93 3.66 20.91
CA GLN A 3 0.64 4.19 22.24
C GLN A 3 0.96 3.10 23.27
N ASP A 4 2.13 3.17 23.89
CA ASP A 4 2.50 2.28 24.98
C ASP A 4 2.88 3.05 26.26
N GLU A 5 3.01 2.32 27.37
CA GLU A 5 3.27 2.89 28.69
C GLU A 5 4.65 3.53 28.83
N THR A 6 5.56 3.30 27.89
CA THR A 6 6.94 3.81 27.93
C THR A 6 7.06 5.22 27.35
N ASN A 7 6.01 5.72 26.70
CA ASN A 7 5.94 7.11 26.22
C ASN A 7 6.05 8.11 27.38
N SER A 8 6.78 9.21 27.16
CA SER A 8 6.92 10.31 28.14
C SER A 8 6.59 11.66 27.48
N PRO A 9 5.48 12.32 27.85
CA PRO A 9 4.47 11.87 28.82
C PRO A 9 3.73 10.61 28.32
N ASN A 10 3.16 9.83 29.24
CA ASN A 10 2.40 8.64 28.88
C ASN A 10 1.17 9.04 28.06
N THR A 11 1.10 8.54 26.84
CA THR A 11 0.04 8.81 25.87
C THR A 11 -0.87 7.61 25.63
N ARG A 12 -0.73 6.53 26.41
CA ARG A 12 -1.47 5.26 26.23
C ARG A 12 -2.99 5.44 26.12
N THR A 13 -3.58 6.34 26.90
CA THR A 13 -5.04 6.59 26.88
C THR A 13 -5.44 7.82 26.08
N ALA A 14 -4.50 8.49 25.41
CA ALA A 14 -4.71 9.84 24.89
C ALA A 14 -5.86 9.92 23.87
N PHE A 15 -5.99 8.93 22.98
CA PHE A 15 -7.13 8.88 22.06
C PHE A 15 -8.44 8.60 22.79
N SER A 16 -8.49 7.58 23.66
CA SER A 16 -9.71 7.22 24.41
C SER A 16 -10.23 8.41 25.22
N ASP A 17 -9.34 9.11 25.92
CA ASP A 17 -9.71 10.29 26.72
C ASP A 17 -10.14 11.47 25.84
N MET A 18 -9.50 11.67 24.67
CA MET A 18 -9.87 12.71 23.71
C MET A 18 -11.27 12.47 23.12
N VAL A 19 -11.64 11.23 22.80
CA VAL A 19 -12.94 10.94 22.18
C VAL A 19 -14.09 10.86 23.19
N SER A 20 -13.78 10.67 24.48
CA SER A 20 -14.73 10.35 25.56
C SER A 20 -15.89 11.35 25.76
N THR A 21 -15.72 12.62 25.41
CA THR A 21 -16.76 13.64 25.55
C THR A 21 -16.82 14.56 24.35
N ALA A 22 -18.02 15.10 24.06
CA ALA A 22 -18.20 16.08 22.99
C ALA A 22 -17.32 17.33 23.17
N ALA A 23 -17.11 17.77 24.41
CA ALA A 23 -16.23 18.91 24.71
C ALA A 23 -14.76 18.62 24.35
N ASN A 24 -14.26 17.42 24.65
CA ASN A 24 -12.90 17.01 24.31
C ASN A 24 -12.71 16.90 22.80
N ARG A 25 -13.65 16.25 22.11
CA ARG A 25 -13.64 16.15 20.64
C ARG A 25 -13.67 17.51 19.98
N ALA A 26 -14.56 18.41 20.40
CA ALA A 26 -14.63 19.78 19.87
C ALA A 26 -13.32 20.55 20.08
N LYS A 27 -12.66 20.38 21.24
CA LYS A 27 -11.36 20.99 21.53
C LYS A 27 -10.27 20.44 20.61
N PHE A 28 -10.23 19.12 20.39
CA PHE A 28 -9.30 18.47 19.47
C PHE A 28 -9.52 18.95 18.03
N ILE A 29 -10.75 18.88 17.52
CA ILE A 29 -11.10 19.30 16.15
C ILE A 29 -10.69 20.75 15.90
N SER A 30 -10.98 21.65 16.86
CA SER A 30 -10.59 23.05 16.77
C SER A 30 -9.07 23.25 16.74
N ALA A 31 -8.33 22.45 17.51
CA ALA A 31 -6.87 22.49 17.52
C ALA A 31 -6.28 21.93 16.23
N LEU A 32 -6.83 20.82 15.73
CA LEU A 32 -6.42 20.20 14.47
C LEU A 32 -6.64 21.14 13.29
N LEU A 33 -7.80 21.81 13.19
CA LEU A 33 -8.04 22.79 12.13
C LEU A 33 -7.02 23.94 12.14
N ARG A 34 -6.66 24.45 13.32
CA ARG A 34 -5.60 25.46 13.43
C ARG A 34 -4.25 24.90 13.00
N PHE A 35 -3.91 23.69 13.45
CA PHE A 35 -2.67 23.01 13.08
C PHE A 35 -2.57 22.82 11.56
N MET A 36 -3.60 22.22 10.94
CA MET A 36 -3.64 21.99 9.49
C MET A 36 -3.55 23.29 8.71
N LYS A 37 -4.24 24.36 9.16
CA LYS A 37 -4.12 25.68 8.54
C LYS A 37 -2.72 26.27 8.67
N THR A 38 -2.13 26.25 9.86
CA THR A 38 -0.80 26.81 10.12
C THR A 38 0.28 26.10 9.33
N TYR A 39 0.19 24.77 9.23
CA TYR A 39 1.22 23.95 8.59
C TYR A 39 0.86 23.48 7.20
N GLY A 40 -0.27 23.93 6.65
CA GLY A 40 -0.62 23.69 5.25
C GLY A 40 -1.01 22.29 4.86
N PHE A 41 -1.62 21.54 5.77
CA PHE A 41 -2.11 20.20 5.48
C PHE A 41 -3.44 20.24 4.75
N ASP A 42 -3.62 19.32 3.80
CA ASP A 42 -4.85 19.16 3.02
C ASP A 42 -5.85 18.19 3.67
N GLY A 43 -5.48 17.58 4.80
CA GLY A 43 -6.33 16.61 5.49
C GLY A 43 -5.70 16.02 6.74
N ALA A 44 -6.43 15.08 7.34
CA ALA A 44 -6.00 14.31 8.48
C ALA A 44 -6.28 12.82 8.28
N ASP A 45 -5.31 11.98 8.63
CA ASP A 45 -5.51 10.54 8.80
C ASP A 45 -5.58 10.21 10.29
N LEU A 46 -6.59 9.45 10.71
CA LEU A 46 -6.67 8.93 12.07
C LEU A 46 -6.07 7.54 12.16
N ASP A 47 -4.86 7.47 12.69
CA ASP A 47 -4.14 6.25 13.03
C ASP A 47 -4.20 5.99 14.55
N TRP A 48 -5.37 5.54 15.03
CA TRP A 48 -5.54 5.14 16.44
C TRP A 48 -5.40 3.63 16.59
N GLU A 49 -4.33 3.22 17.27
CA GLU A 49 -4.03 1.82 17.59
C GLU A 49 -4.22 1.48 19.08
N TYR A 50 -5.32 0.89 19.53
CA TYR A 50 -6.60 0.69 18.84
C TYR A 50 -7.75 1.05 19.79
N PRO A 51 -8.88 1.58 19.31
CA PRO A 51 -10.07 1.79 20.14
C PRO A 51 -10.48 0.48 20.81
N GLY A 52 -11.00 0.54 22.04
CA GLY A 52 -11.53 -0.63 22.75
C GLY A 52 -10.52 -1.72 23.16
N ALA A 53 -9.29 -1.68 22.64
CA ALA A 53 -8.24 -2.63 22.98
C ALA A 53 -7.62 -2.27 24.34
N GLU A 54 -7.93 -3.04 25.38
CA GLU A 54 -7.46 -2.81 26.75
C GLU A 54 -5.92 -2.81 26.84
N ASP A 55 -5.24 -3.69 26.10
CA ASP A 55 -3.78 -3.75 26.00
C ASP A 55 -3.17 -2.46 25.40
N ARG A 56 -4.00 -1.65 24.73
CA ARG A 56 -3.66 -0.32 24.19
C ARG A 56 -4.33 0.85 24.92
N GLY A 57 -4.93 0.60 26.09
CA GLY A 57 -5.59 1.65 26.89
C GLY A 57 -6.96 2.08 26.40
N GLY A 58 -7.55 1.30 25.48
CA GLY A 58 -8.90 1.53 24.97
C GLY A 58 -10.01 1.08 25.95
N LYS A 59 -11.22 1.58 25.70
CA LYS A 59 -12.46 1.30 26.44
C LYS A 59 -13.58 0.96 25.46
N VAL A 60 -14.59 0.21 25.91
CA VAL A 60 -15.69 -0.25 25.03
C VAL A 60 -16.44 0.91 24.37
N GLU A 61 -16.54 2.05 25.05
CA GLU A 61 -17.18 3.27 24.54
C GLU A 61 -16.43 3.90 23.35
N ASP A 62 -15.15 3.56 23.16
CA ASP A 62 -14.31 4.11 22.10
C ASP A 62 -14.89 3.86 20.71
N THR A 63 -15.51 2.70 20.47
CA THR A 63 -16.13 2.36 19.18
C THR A 63 -17.17 3.39 18.77
N ALA A 64 -18.11 3.70 19.66
CA ALA A 64 -19.15 4.70 19.38
C ALA A 64 -18.57 6.12 19.37
N ASN A 65 -17.62 6.41 20.26
CA ASN A 65 -17.01 7.74 20.38
C ASN A 65 -16.15 8.10 19.16
N LEU A 66 -15.48 7.13 18.53
CA LEU A 66 -14.74 7.31 17.29
C LEU A 66 -15.67 7.70 16.14
N VAL A 67 -16.83 7.05 16.01
CA VAL A 67 -17.84 7.43 15.00
C VAL A 67 -18.32 8.86 15.24
N LEU A 68 -18.57 9.26 16.49
CA LEU A 68 -18.95 10.63 16.83
C LEU A 68 -17.85 11.64 16.48
N LEU A 69 -16.58 11.32 16.75
CA LEU A 69 -15.45 12.14 16.36
C LEU A 69 -15.41 12.35 14.85
N LEU A 70 -15.49 11.28 14.06
CA LEU A 70 -15.43 11.35 12.59
C LEU A 70 -16.58 12.17 12.01
N LYS A 71 -17.79 12.00 12.54
CA LYS A 71 -18.96 12.80 12.18
C LYS A 71 -18.73 14.30 12.43
N GLU A 72 -18.21 14.63 13.62
CA GLU A 72 -17.93 16.01 14.01
C GLU A 72 -16.77 16.61 13.21
N MET A 73 -15.72 15.84 12.92
CA MET A 73 -14.60 16.24 12.06
C MET A 73 -15.08 16.54 10.64
N ARG A 74 -15.83 15.62 10.01
CA ARG A 74 -16.36 15.82 8.66
C ARG A 74 -17.22 17.09 8.57
N ALA A 75 -18.08 17.32 9.56
CA ALA A 75 -18.89 18.54 9.63
C ALA A 75 -18.03 19.81 9.78
N ALA A 76 -17.00 19.77 10.63
CA ALA A 76 -16.11 20.91 10.86
C ALA A 76 -15.18 21.20 9.66
N PHE A 77 -14.82 20.18 8.89
CA PHE A 77 -13.94 20.31 7.72
C PHE A 77 -14.67 20.96 6.53
N GLN A 78 -16.01 20.86 6.46
CA GLN A 78 -16.84 21.51 5.43
C GLN A 78 -16.37 21.23 3.99
N GLY A 79 -15.80 20.04 3.75
CA GLY A 79 -15.25 19.65 2.44
C GLY A 79 -13.92 20.33 2.05
N GLN A 80 -13.32 21.13 2.94
CA GLN A 80 -12.04 21.80 2.67
C GLN A 80 -10.83 20.89 2.91
N TYR A 81 -11.00 19.83 3.70
CA TYR A 81 -9.93 18.92 4.12
C TYR A 81 -10.35 17.47 3.91
N GLY A 82 -9.40 16.64 3.47
CA GLY A 82 -9.55 15.19 3.42
C GLY A 82 -9.53 14.58 4.83
N LEU A 83 -10.23 13.47 4.99
CA LEU A 83 -10.29 12.72 6.24
C LEU A 83 -10.29 11.22 5.95
N SER A 84 -9.24 10.54 6.38
CA SER A 84 -9.09 9.09 6.32
C SER A 84 -8.88 8.49 7.72
N ALA A 85 -8.95 7.17 7.81
CA ALA A 85 -8.57 6.44 9.02
C ALA A 85 -7.79 5.18 8.65
N THR A 86 -6.84 4.83 9.50
CA THR A 86 -6.03 3.63 9.35
C THR A 86 -6.63 2.48 10.17
N LEU A 87 -6.80 1.32 9.54
CA LEU A 87 -7.44 0.13 10.09
C LEU A 87 -6.44 -1.02 10.22
N PRO A 88 -6.52 -1.85 11.28
CA PRO A 88 -5.81 -3.12 11.34
C PRO A 88 -6.44 -4.14 10.37
N ALA A 89 -5.62 -5.04 9.82
CA ALA A 89 -6.13 -6.17 9.03
C ALA A 89 -6.69 -7.32 9.90
N SER A 90 -6.26 -7.44 11.16
CA SER A 90 -6.67 -8.54 12.03
C SER A 90 -8.02 -8.29 12.71
N PHE A 91 -8.88 -9.33 12.75
CA PHE A 91 -10.18 -9.26 13.42
C PHE A 91 -10.07 -8.82 14.90
N TRP A 92 -9.00 -9.25 15.59
CA TRP A 92 -8.81 -9.00 17.01
C TRP A 92 -8.86 -7.51 17.37
N TYR A 93 -8.27 -6.65 16.53
CA TYR A 93 -8.33 -5.21 16.70
C TYR A 93 -9.44 -4.57 15.86
N LEU A 94 -9.71 -5.09 14.66
CA LEU A 94 -10.74 -4.53 13.76
C LEU A 94 -12.15 -4.55 14.37
N ARG A 95 -12.45 -5.52 15.25
CA ARG A 95 -13.76 -5.64 15.94
C ARG A 95 -14.20 -4.40 16.72
N TRP A 96 -13.28 -3.50 17.03
CA TRP A 96 -13.54 -2.27 17.78
C TRP A 96 -13.86 -1.06 16.89
N PHE A 97 -13.79 -1.23 15.57
CA PHE A 97 -14.13 -0.20 14.59
C PHE A 97 -15.51 -0.49 14.01
N ASP A 98 -16.45 0.44 14.18
CA ASP A 98 -17.74 0.40 13.47
C ASP A 98 -17.55 0.90 12.04
N VAL A 99 -16.85 0.10 11.23
CA VAL A 99 -16.42 0.47 9.87
C VAL A 99 -17.60 0.81 8.96
N ASN A 100 -18.77 0.22 9.20
CA ASN A 100 -19.99 0.54 8.46
C ASN A 100 -20.40 2.00 8.70
N GLN A 101 -20.48 2.43 9.97
CA GLN A 101 -20.83 3.80 10.29
C GLN A 101 -19.70 4.79 9.96
N MET A 102 -18.43 4.39 10.14
CA MET A 102 -17.26 5.24 9.88
C MET A 102 -17.17 5.66 8.40
N GLN A 103 -17.46 4.76 7.45
CA GLN A 103 -17.26 5.02 6.03
C GLN A 103 -18.07 6.22 5.49
N HIS A 104 -19.19 6.54 6.14
CA HIS A 104 -20.02 7.70 5.79
C HIS A 104 -19.35 9.05 6.07
N TYR A 105 -18.32 9.06 6.90
CA TYR A 105 -17.60 10.27 7.31
C TYR A 105 -16.18 10.32 6.78
N LEU A 106 -15.68 9.24 6.18
CA LEU A 106 -14.32 9.12 5.68
C LEU A 106 -14.27 9.18 4.16
N ASP A 107 -13.19 9.71 3.61
CA ASP A 107 -12.92 9.66 2.19
C ASP A 107 -12.51 8.23 1.80
N TRP A 108 -11.62 7.61 2.59
CA TRP A 108 -11.23 6.21 2.49
C TRP A 108 -10.65 5.67 3.83
N PHE A 109 -10.41 4.36 3.87
CA PHE A 109 -9.68 3.62 4.90
C PHE A 109 -8.33 3.15 4.36
N ASN A 110 -7.27 3.36 5.13
CA ASN A 110 -5.97 2.75 4.88
C ASN A 110 -5.89 1.44 5.69
N VAL A 111 -5.82 0.27 5.05
CA VAL A 111 -5.78 -1.00 5.77
C VAL A 111 -4.33 -1.47 5.90
N MET A 112 -3.85 -1.66 7.12
CA MET A 112 -2.52 -2.16 7.44
C MET A 112 -2.43 -3.66 7.15
N THR A 113 -2.35 -4.03 5.87
CA THR A 113 -2.23 -5.41 5.37
C THR A 113 -0.78 -5.94 5.44
N TYR A 114 -0.09 -5.54 6.49
CA TYR A 114 1.23 -5.93 6.93
C TYR A 114 1.19 -6.12 8.46
N ASP A 115 2.26 -6.64 9.06
CA ASP A 115 2.27 -6.98 10.49
C ASP A 115 1.18 -8.00 10.88
N ILE A 116 0.86 -8.91 9.95
CA ILE A 116 -0.03 -10.04 10.24
C ILE A 116 0.65 -10.98 11.25
N HIS A 117 1.96 -11.20 11.05
CA HIS A 117 2.81 -12.00 11.92
C HIS A 117 4.06 -11.24 12.35
N GLY A 118 4.57 -11.56 13.54
CA GLY A 118 5.71 -10.89 14.13
C GLY A 118 6.11 -11.52 15.47
N VAL A 119 7.10 -10.92 16.15
CA VAL A 119 7.65 -11.46 17.41
C VAL A 119 6.61 -11.62 18.52
N TRP A 120 5.53 -10.84 18.47
CA TRP A 120 4.41 -10.92 19.42
C TRP A 120 3.65 -12.25 19.36
N ASP A 121 3.77 -13.01 18.27
CA ASP A 121 3.14 -14.33 18.13
C ASP A 121 3.63 -15.34 19.18
N ALA A 122 4.84 -15.15 19.74
CA ALA A 122 5.37 -15.98 20.82
C ALA A 122 4.46 -16.02 22.05
N SER A 123 3.75 -14.93 22.34
CA SER A 123 2.82 -14.81 23.46
C SER A 123 1.40 -15.28 23.13
N SER A 124 1.12 -15.56 21.85
CA SER A 124 -0.21 -15.98 21.39
C SER A 124 -0.36 -17.50 21.51
N LYS A 125 -1.42 -17.94 22.19
CA LYS A 125 -1.79 -19.37 22.25
C LYS A 125 -2.25 -19.94 20.90
N PHE A 126 -2.60 -19.08 19.94
CA PHE A 126 -3.10 -19.48 18.62
C PHE A 126 -1.99 -19.47 17.57
N SER A 127 -1.15 -18.43 17.59
CA SER A 127 -0.06 -18.28 16.62
C SER A 127 1.18 -19.05 17.03
N GLY A 128 1.55 -19.01 18.32
CA GLY A 128 2.77 -19.60 18.86
C GLY A 128 4.07 -18.96 18.32
N PRO A 129 5.24 -19.33 18.88
CA PRO A 129 6.54 -18.76 18.49
C PRO A 129 7.04 -19.40 17.19
N PHE A 130 6.27 -19.30 16.10
CA PHE A 130 6.63 -19.83 14.79
C PHE A 130 6.81 -18.69 13.79
N VAL A 131 7.90 -18.74 13.03
CA VAL A 131 8.15 -17.76 11.96
C VAL A 131 7.05 -17.90 10.92
N ARG A 132 6.48 -16.77 10.54
CA ARG A 132 5.50 -16.66 9.47
C ARG A 132 5.70 -15.34 8.74
N PRO A 133 5.37 -15.26 7.44
CA PRO A 133 5.47 -14.01 6.72
C PRO A 133 4.58 -12.94 7.32
N HIS A 134 5.11 -11.73 7.52
CA HIS A 134 4.30 -10.62 8.06
C HIS A 134 3.30 -10.05 7.05
N THR A 135 3.46 -10.38 5.78
CA THR A 135 2.50 -10.14 4.70
C THR A 135 2.18 -11.49 4.05
N ASN A 136 0.90 -11.80 3.86
CA ASN A 136 0.45 -13.03 3.22
C ASN A 136 -0.86 -12.76 2.49
N LEU A 137 -0.87 -12.88 1.17
CA LEU A 137 -2.00 -12.53 0.32
C LEU A 137 -3.29 -13.30 0.66
N THR A 138 -3.18 -14.54 1.15
CA THR A 138 -4.37 -15.29 1.58
C THR A 138 -4.98 -14.70 2.85
N GLU A 139 -4.13 -14.34 3.82
CA GLU A 139 -4.56 -13.74 5.09
C GLU A 139 -5.00 -12.28 4.92
N ILE A 140 -4.37 -11.55 4.00
CA ILE A 140 -4.84 -10.24 3.52
C ILE A 140 -6.26 -10.36 2.98
N GLY A 141 -6.53 -11.38 2.15
CA GLY A 141 -7.88 -11.63 1.64
C GLY A 141 -8.90 -11.91 2.74
N GLU A 142 -8.53 -12.72 3.73
CA GLU A 142 -9.37 -12.97 4.91
C GLU A 142 -9.66 -11.70 5.72
N GLY A 143 -8.65 -10.84 5.90
CA GLY A 143 -8.80 -9.54 6.58
C GLY A 143 -9.73 -8.59 5.83
N LEU A 144 -9.62 -8.50 4.50
CA LEU A 144 -10.50 -7.68 3.66
C LEU A 144 -11.94 -8.20 3.64
N ASP A 145 -12.15 -9.52 3.67
CA ASP A 145 -13.49 -10.12 3.72
C ASP A 145 -14.30 -9.66 4.95
N LEU A 146 -13.63 -9.33 6.06
CA LEU A 146 -14.28 -8.75 7.25
C LEU A 146 -14.93 -7.40 6.94
N LEU A 147 -14.29 -6.56 6.12
CA LEU A 147 -14.82 -5.26 5.71
C LEU A 147 -16.06 -5.42 4.82
N TRP A 148 -16.04 -6.39 3.90
CA TRP A 148 -17.17 -6.68 3.01
C TRP A 148 -18.36 -7.21 3.77
N ARG A 149 -18.14 -8.11 4.73
CA ARG A 149 -19.19 -8.61 5.63
C ARG A 149 -19.77 -7.52 6.50
N ALA A 150 -18.98 -6.50 6.85
CA ALA A 150 -19.43 -5.34 7.58
C ALA A 150 -20.14 -4.29 6.69
N GLY A 151 -20.15 -4.47 5.36
CA GLY A 151 -20.83 -3.57 4.42
C GLY A 151 -20.00 -2.34 4.03
N VAL A 152 -18.68 -2.42 4.08
CA VAL A 152 -17.78 -1.38 3.55
C VAL A 152 -17.72 -1.49 2.03
N GLU A 153 -17.79 -0.36 1.34
CA GLU A 153 -17.60 -0.31 -0.11
C GLU A 153 -16.12 -0.54 -0.50
N PRO A 154 -15.79 -1.40 -1.48
CA PRO A 154 -14.39 -1.59 -1.91
C PRO A 154 -13.70 -0.30 -2.38
N THR A 155 -14.46 0.62 -2.96
CA THR A 155 -14.01 1.96 -3.38
C THR A 155 -13.69 2.89 -2.21
N LYS A 156 -13.86 2.44 -0.96
CA LYS A 156 -13.42 3.13 0.26
C LYS A 156 -12.15 2.55 0.85
N VAL A 157 -11.57 1.50 0.26
CA VAL A 157 -10.47 0.75 0.87
C VAL A 157 -9.19 0.93 0.07
N ILE A 158 -8.11 1.24 0.79
CA ILE A 158 -6.75 1.35 0.30
C ILE A 158 -5.92 0.20 0.89
N LEU A 159 -5.25 -0.57 0.03
CA LEU A 159 -4.41 -1.70 0.45
C LEU A 159 -3.03 -1.22 0.94
N GLY A 160 -2.64 -1.57 2.16
CA GLY A 160 -1.32 -1.23 2.72
C GLY A 160 -0.20 -2.17 2.26
N LEU A 161 0.92 -1.59 1.86
CA LEU A 161 2.15 -2.29 1.44
C LEU A 161 3.29 -1.94 2.40
N GLY A 162 3.91 -2.95 3.00
CA GLY A 162 5.03 -2.77 3.92
C GLY A 162 6.36 -2.71 3.15
N TRP A 163 7.10 -1.61 3.29
CA TRP A 163 8.46 -1.43 2.76
C TRP A 163 9.52 -1.88 3.78
N TYR A 164 9.22 -2.95 4.48
CA TYR A 164 10.06 -3.55 5.51
C TYR A 164 9.67 -5.03 5.66
N GLY A 165 10.50 -5.78 6.36
CA GLY A 165 10.21 -7.15 6.76
C GLY A 165 10.17 -7.32 8.28
N ARG A 166 9.52 -8.38 8.73
CA ARG A 166 9.66 -8.90 10.10
C ARG A 166 10.67 -10.03 10.15
N SER A 167 11.60 -9.92 11.07
CA SER A 167 12.74 -10.82 11.21
C SER A 167 12.71 -11.60 12.52
N PHE A 168 13.34 -12.78 12.52
CA PHE A 168 13.36 -13.70 13.64
C PHE A 168 14.73 -14.37 13.75
N THR A 169 15.08 -14.79 14.97
CA THR A 169 16.17 -15.73 15.23
C THR A 169 15.57 -17.13 15.39
N LEU A 170 15.86 -18.03 14.46
CA LEU A 170 15.39 -19.42 14.42
C LEU A 170 15.91 -20.20 15.64
N GLU A 171 15.07 -21.07 16.19
CA GLU A 171 15.46 -21.99 17.27
C GLU A 171 16.33 -23.14 16.75
N ASP A 172 16.04 -23.62 15.54
CA ASP A 172 16.77 -24.68 14.86
C ASP A 172 17.17 -24.20 13.47
N SER A 173 18.47 -24.03 13.25
CA SER A 173 19.03 -23.58 11.97
C SER A 173 18.79 -24.55 10.80
N SER A 174 18.41 -25.80 11.08
CA SER A 174 18.01 -26.76 10.04
C SER A 174 16.57 -26.53 9.55
N CYS A 175 15.78 -25.70 10.23
CA CYS A 175 14.39 -25.37 9.91
C CYS A 175 14.26 -23.89 9.51
N SER A 176 14.13 -23.60 8.22
CA SER A 176 14.09 -22.24 7.66
C SER A 176 12.79 -21.84 6.94
N LYS A 177 11.72 -22.63 7.10
CA LYS A 177 10.42 -22.41 6.44
C LYS A 177 9.40 -21.78 7.41
N PRO A 178 8.36 -21.10 6.92
CA PRO A 178 7.21 -20.76 7.74
C PRO A 178 6.70 -21.96 8.55
N GLY A 179 6.44 -21.76 9.84
CA GLY A 179 6.11 -22.82 10.80
C GLY A 179 7.30 -23.36 11.60
N CYS A 180 8.54 -22.97 11.30
CA CYS A 180 9.70 -23.22 12.16
C CYS A 180 9.67 -22.33 13.41
N ARG A 181 10.25 -22.79 14.52
CA ARG A 181 10.23 -22.04 15.78
C ARG A 181 11.27 -20.93 15.78
N PHE A 182 10.96 -19.82 16.46
CA PHE A 182 11.92 -18.75 16.77
C PHE A 182 12.09 -18.57 18.27
N THR A 183 13.23 -18.02 18.67
CA THR A 183 13.56 -17.70 20.08
C THR A 183 13.36 -16.23 20.41
N GLN A 184 13.62 -15.34 19.45
CA GLN A 184 13.51 -13.89 19.59
C GLN A 184 13.37 -13.21 18.21
N GLY A 185 13.24 -11.89 18.21
CA GLY A 185 13.36 -11.10 16.99
C GLY A 185 14.74 -11.26 16.34
N GLY A 186 14.79 -11.07 15.02
CA GLY A 186 16.06 -11.03 14.30
C GLY A 186 16.95 -9.89 14.81
N ALA A 187 18.24 -9.98 14.50
CA ALA A 187 19.21 -8.94 14.83
C ALA A 187 18.75 -7.58 14.28
N PRO A 188 18.87 -6.50 15.06
CA PRO A 188 18.45 -5.18 14.61
C PRO A 188 19.29 -4.72 13.42
N GLY A 189 18.64 -4.11 12.43
CA GLY A 189 19.30 -3.46 11.31
C GLY A 189 20.14 -2.25 11.73
N ARG A 190 21.13 -1.88 10.92
CA ARG A 190 22.06 -0.77 11.23
C ARG A 190 21.37 0.60 11.30
N CYS A 191 20.29 0.78 10.54
CA CYS A 191 19.51 2.00 10.41
C CYS A 191 18.25 1.93 11.30
N THR A 192 17.44 0.88 11.15
CA THR A 192 16.19 0.73 11.89
C THR A 192 16.41 0.49 13.38
N ARG A 193 17.52 -0.18 13.75
CA ARG A 193 17.93 -0.46 15.14
C ARG A 193 16.84 -1.11 16.00
N ASN A 194 15.92 -1.83 15.36
CA ASN A 194 14.80 -2.47 16.02
C ASN A 194 14.88 -3.98 15.81
N SER A 195 15.02 -4.75 16.89
CA SER A 195 15.05 -6.21 16.77
C SER A 195 13.72 -6.71 16.21
N GLY A 196 13.80 -7.66 15.28
CA GLY A 196 12.63 -8.22 14.60
C GLY A 196 12.05 -7.36 13.48
N THR A 197 12.72 -6.29 13.08
CA THR A 197 12.32 -5.45 11.93
C THR A 197 13.54 -5.07 11.11
N LEU A 198 13.43 -5.14 9.78
CA LEU A 198 14.44 -4.66 8.86
C LEU A 198 13.75 -3.87 7.76
N SER A 199 14.28 -2.70 7.39
CA SER A 199 13.76 -1.99 6.21
C SER A 199 14.07 -2.77 4.93
N ASN A 200 13.31 -2.52 3.85
CA ASN A 200 13.63 -3.14 2.57
C ASN A 200 15.04 -2.77 2.08
N ALA A 201 15.50 -1.54 2.36
CA ALA A 201 16.88 -1.15 2.12
C ALA A 201 17.91 -2.04 2.85
N GLU A 202 17.70 -2.32 4.13
CA GLU A 202 18.58 -3.20 4.92
C GLU A 202 18.53 -4.65 4.43
N ILE A 203 17.36 -5.12 3.99
CA ILE A 203 17.20 -6.47 3.45
C ILE A 203 17.96 -6.62 2.13
N VAL A 204 17.86 -5.64 1.22
CA VAL A 204 18.63 -5.62 -0.03
C VAL A 204 20.14 -5.62 0.24
N GLU A 205 20.61 -4.86 1.24
CA GLU A 205 22.01 -4.89 1.67
C GLU A 205 22.45 -6.29 2.13
N ILE A 206 21.65 -6.95 2.98
CA ILE A 206 21.91 -8.31 3.47
C ILE A 206 21.96 -9.32 2.31
N ILE A 207 21.03 -9.23 1.37
CA ILE A 207 20.99 -10.10 0.18
C ILE A 207 22.28 -9.96 -0.62
N ASN A 208 22.73 -8.71 -0.86
CA ASN A 208 23.93 -8.43 -1.63
C ASN A 208 25.21 -8.84 -0.89
N GLU A 209 25.30 -8.55 0.41
CA GLU A 209 26.47 -8.88 1.24
C GLU A 209 26.72 -10.39 1.32
N HIS A 210 25.64 -11.16 1.48
CA HIS A 210 25.71 -12.61 1.64
C HIS A 210 25.47 -13.40 0.35
N ASN A 211 25.23 -12.71 -0.78
CA ASN A 211 24.90 -13.30 -2.08
C ASN A 211 23.75 -14.33 -1.97
N LEU A 212 22.65 -13.91 -1.33
CA LEU A 212 21.51 -14.77 -1.01
C LEU A 212 20.55 -14.87 -2.20
N THR A 213 19.87 -16.01 -2.30
CA THR A 213 18.73 -16.19 -3.21
C THR A 213 17.46 -16.27 -2.36
N PRO A 214 16.51 -15.32 -2.50
CA PRO A 214 15.24 -15.37 -1.78
C PRO A 214 14.40 -16.61 -2.12
N ILE A 215 13.68 -17.13 -1.13
CA ILE A 215 12.64 -18.13 -1.34
C ILE A 215 11.33 -17.41 -1.55
N TYR A 216 10.72 -17.65 -2.70
CA TYR A 216 9.46 -17.06 -3.11
C TYR A 216 8.29 -18.02 -2.87
N ASP A 217 7.28 -17.58 -2.13
CA ASP A 217 6.00 -18.29 -2.03
C ASP A 217 4.95 -17.56 -2.88
N LYS A 218 4.64 -18.17 -4.03
CA LYS A 218 3.69 -17.65 -5.01
C LYS A 218 2.28 -17.48 -4.47
N LYS A 219 1.84 -18.38 -3.59
CA LYS A 219 0.47 -18.38 -3.06
C LYS A 219 0.31 -17.31 -1.98
N ALA A 220 1.29 -17.22 -1.07
CA ALA A 220 1.32 -16.17 -0.07
C ALA A 220 1.73 -14.81 -0.66
N GLY A 221 2.34 -14.79 -1.84
CA GLY A 221 2.81 -13.59 -2.51
C GLY A 221 3.80 -12.83 -1.63
N VAL A 222 4.84 -13.53 -1.16
CA VAL A 222 5.86 -13.00 -0.24
C VAL A 222 7.19 -13.74 -0.43
N ASN A 223 8.29 -13.10 -0.05
CA ASN A 223 9.61 -13.71 -0.03
C ASN A 223 10.12 -13.89 1.39
N TRP A 224 11.06 -14.82 1.59
CA TRP A 224 11.93 -14.81 2.76
C TRP A 224 13.36 -15.23 2.43
N ILE A 225 14.29 -14.80 3.28
CA ILE A 225 15.70 -15.18 3.24
C ILE A 225 16.16 -15.67 4.61
N THR A 226 17.25 -16.42 4.61
CA THR A 226 17.99 -16.78 5.83
C THR A 226 19.47 -16.49 5.67
N TRP A 227 20.11 -16.03 6.75
CA TRP A 227 21.56 -15.76 6.79
C TRP A 227 22.13 -16.07 8.18
N ASN A 228 23.46 -16.08 8.30
CA ASN A 228 24.16 -16.31 9.57
C ASN A 228 23.70 -17.55 10.36
N ASN A 229 23.24 -18.59 9.64
CA ASN A 229 22.67 -19.85 10.14
C ASN A 229 21.30 -19.77 10.81
N ASP A 230 20.96 -18.69 11.52
CA ASP A 230 19.73 -18.62 12.34
C ASP A 230 18.88 -17.38 12.08
N GLN A 231 19.32 -16.43 11.26
CA GLN A 231 18.53 -15.23 10.98
C GLN A 231 17.56 -15.50 9.84
N TRP A 232 16.32 -15.03 9.99
CA TRP A 232 15.25 -15.18 9.03
C TRP A 232 14.49 -13.86 8.89
N VAL A 233 14.11 -13.48 7.67
CA VAL A 233 13.21 -12.32 7.44
C VAL A 233 12.29 -12.60 6.26
N SER A 234 11.01 -12.28 6.42
CA SER A 234 10.06 -12.19 5.31
C SER A 234 9.88 -10.75 4.86
N TYR A 235 9.76 -10.52 3.56
CA TYR A 235 9.65 -9.19 2.98
C TYR A 235 9.00 -9.24 1.59
N ASP A 236 8.76 -8.05 1.04
CA ASP A 236 8.19 -7.86 -0.29
C ASP A 236 9.17 -7.21 -1.28
N ASP A 237 9.13 -7.67 -2.54
CA ASP A 237 9.91 -7.18 -3.66
C ASP A 237 9.01 -6.82 -4.87
N GLU A 238 9.60 -6.57 -6.03
CA GLU A 238 8.86 -6.20 -7.24
C GLU A 238 7.80 -7.21 -7.66
N ILE A 239 8.06 -8.51 -7.48
CA ILE A 239 7.13 -9.57 -7.89
C ILE A 239 5.96 -9.61 -6.92
N THR A 240 6.25 -9.59 -5.62
CA THR A 240 5.22 -9.73 -4.59
C THR A 240 4.40 -8.44 -4.41
N PHE A 241 4.99 -7.27 -4.59
CA PHE A 241 4.25 -6.01 -4.69
C PHE A 241 3.31 -6.01 -5.91
N ALA A 242 3.78 -6.45 -7.08
CA ALA A 242 2.92 -6.56 -8.25
C ALA A 242 1.75 -7.53 -8.02
N GLN A 243 1.97 -8.65 -7.33
CA GLN A 243 0.88 -9.56 -6.92
C GLN A 243 -0.16 -8.87 -6.05
N LYS A 244 0.28 -8.16 -5.02
CA LYS A 244 -0.61 -7.45 -4.08
C LYS A 244 -1.38 -6.32 -4.77
N ILE A 245 -0.72 -5.56 -5.65
CA ILE A 245 -1.35 -4.50 -6.44
C ILE A 245 -2.37 -5.08 -7.42
N ASN A 246 -2.05 -6.17 -8.12
CA ASN A 246 -3.00 -6.84 -9.02
C ASN A 246 -4.19 -7.41 -8.26
N TYR A 247 -3.97 -7.94 -7.06
CA TYR A 247 -5.05 -8.36 -6.18
C TYR A 247 -5.95 -7.18 -5.78
N ALA A 248 -5.38 -6.05 -5.36
CA ALA A 248 -6.13 -4.82 -5.08
C ALA A 248 -6.97 -4.35 -6.28
N ASN A 249 -6.38 -4.35 -7.48
CA ASN A 249 -7.06 -3.99 -8.72
C ASN A 249 -8.23 -4.94 -9.04
N SER A 250 -8.03 -6.26 -8.83
CA SER A 250 -9.08 -7.27 -9.07
C SER A 250 -10.30 -7.10 -8.17
N LEU A 251 -10.13 -6.48 -7.00
CA LEU A 251 -11.19 -6.15 -6.04
C LEU A 251 -11.75 -4.74 -6.23
N CYS A 252 -11.24 -3.98 -7.22
CA CYS A 252 -11.58 -2.58 -7.45
C CYS A 252 -11.39 -1.71 -6.19
N LEU A 253 -10.31 -1.95 -5.45
CA LEU A 253 -9.92 -1.10 -4.33
C LEU A 253 -9.57 0.31 -4.83
N ALA A 254 -9.71 1.31 -3.96
CA ALA A 254 -9.46 2.71 -4.32
C ALA A 254 -7.98 3.03 -4.56
N GLY A 255 -7.06 2.15 -4.16
CA GLY A 255 -5.62 2.32 -4.36
C GLY A 255 -4.79 1.55 -3.34
N THR A 256 -3.54 2.00 -3.18
CA THR A 256 -2.55 1.43 -2.25
C THR A 256 -1.92 2.51 -1.38
N MET A 257 -1.52 2.13 -0.17
CA MET A 257 -0.75 2.94 0.80
C MET A 257 0.57 2.24 1.07
N ILE A 258 1.64 2.99 1.32
CA ILE A 258 2.94 2.43 1.67
C ILE A 258 3.29 2.76 3.12
N TRP A 259 3.90 1.81 3.82
CA TRP A 259 4.52 2.01 5.12
C TRP A 259 5.96 1.49 5.10
N ALA A 260 6.99 2.33 5.08
CA ALA A 260 6.94 3.77 4.89
C ALA A 260 8.05 4.20 3.92
N ILE A 261 7.90 5.39 3.33
CA ILE A 261 8.78 5.87 2.26
C ILE A 261 10.25 5.99 2.67
N ASP A 262 10.52 6.25 3.95
CA ASP A 262 11.87 6.36 4.53
C ASP A 262 12.57 5.01 4.73
N LEU A 263 11.87 3.90 4.48
CA LEU A 263 12.42 2.54 4.55
C LEU A 263 12.99 2.06 3.21
N ASP A 264 12.93 2.91 2.17
CA ASP A 264 13.60 2.68 0.90
C ASP A 264 15.08 3.08 0.93
N ASP A 265 15.83 2.63 -0.08
CA ASP A 265 17.21 3.01 -0.27
C ASP A 265 17.35 4.35 -1.01
N LEU A 266 18.57 4.89 -1.05
CA LEU A 266 18.86 6.16 -1.75
C LEU A 266 18.70 6.07 -3.28
N ASN A 267 18.60 4.87 -3.83
CA ASN A 267 18.37 4.65 -5.26
C ASN A 267 16.87 4.56 -5.59
N GLY A 268 16.00 4.54 -4.58
CA GLY A 268 14.56 4.37 -4.74
C GLY A 268 14.19 2.98 -5.24
N THR A 269 14.92 1.93 -4.84
CA THR A 269 14.72 0.56 -5.33
C THR A 269 13.33 0.05 -5.00
N THR A 270 12.90 0.14 -3.74
CA THR A 270 11.59 -0.33 -3.27
C THR A 270 10.46 0.46 -3.88
N ASN A 271 10.64 1.78 -4.02
CA ASN A 271 9.72 2.62 -4.76
C ASN A 271 9.59 2.11 -6.20
N SER A 272 10.71 1.92 -6.90
CA SER A 272 10.73 1.43 -8.28
C SER A 272 10.08 0.05 -8.43
N HIS A 273 10.21 -0.81 -7.43
CA HIS A 273 9.53 -2.11 -7.37
C HIS A 273 8.01 -1.94 -7.22
N THR A 274 7.58 -1.03 -6.35
CA THR A 274 6.16 -0.77 -6.05
C THR A 274 5.45 -0.08 -7.22
N ILE A 275 6.07 0.93 -7.82
CA ILE A 275 5.56 1.63 -9.00
C ILE A 275 6.01 0.95 -10.30
N GLY A 276 6.50 -0.29 -10.28
CA GLY A 276 6.85 -1.07 -11.48
C GLY A 276 7.97 -0.53 -12.38
N THR A 277 8.53 0.65 -12.13
CA THR A 277 9.60 1.28 -12.93
C THR A 277 10.94 0.54 -12.87
N GLY A 278 11.10 -0.33 -11.88
CA GLY A 278 12.25 -1.24 -11.75
C GLY A 278 12.35 -2.22 -12.92
N LEU A 279 11.25 -2.54 -13.60
CA LEU A 279 11.24 -3.51 -14.71
C LEU A 279 11.75 -2.92 -16.03
N GLY A 280 11.78 -1.59 -16.19
CA GLY A 280 12.19 -0.91 -17.43
C GLY A 280 13.69 -0.57 -17.53
N LYS A 281 14.38 -0.40 -16.39
CA LYS A 281 15.80 -0.01 -16.35
C LYS A 281 16.77 -1.18 -16.45
N PHE A 282 16.28 -2.39 -16.28
CA PHE A 282 17.05 -3.58 -16.48
C PHE A 282 16.88 -4.07 -17.92
N ASN A 283 17.93 -3.93 -18.73
CA ASN A 283 18.27 -4.98 -19.68
C ASN A 283 18.64 -6.25 -18.88
N ILE A 284 17.66 -6.86 -18.17
CA ILE A 284 17.81 -8.22 -17.64
C ILE A 284 17.84 -9.10 -18.89
N HIS A 285 19.06 -9.32 -19.39
CA HIS A 285 19.40 -10.66 -19.79
C HIS A 285 19.11 -11.55 -18.57
N PHE A 286 18.14 -12.45 -18.68
CA PHE A 286 17.96 -13.59 -17.78
C PHE A 286 19.16 -14.57 -17.93
N THR A 287 20.40 -14.06 -17.87
CA THR A 287 21.64 -14.84 -17.87
C THR A 287 22.23 -14.84 -16.46
N GLY A 288 21.39 -15.26 -15.53
CA GLY A 288 21.71 -15.53 -14.13
C GLY A 288 20.57 -16.41 -13.63
N GLY A 289 20.63 -17.70 -13.97
CA GLY A 289 19.52 -18.63 -13.81
C GLY A 289 19.01 -18.70 -12.38
N VAL A 290 17.81 -18.17 -12.16
CA VAL A 290 16.90 -18.69 -11.13
C VAL A 290 16.39 -20.02 -11.68
N PHE A 291 17.07 -21.10 -11.34
CA PHE A 291 16.58 -22.45 -11.60
C PHE A 291 15.46 -22.73 -10.60
N PHE A 292 14.21 -22.67 -11.08
CA PHE A 292 13.06 -23.19 -10.35
C PHE A 292 13.12 -24.72 -10.41
N ASP A 293 13.76 -25.35 -9.43
CA ASP A 293 13.64 -26.80 -9.22
C ASP A 293 12.40 -27.06 -8.34
N GLY A 294 11.27 -27.34 -8.99
CA GLY A 294 10.05 -27.77 -8.31
C GLY A 294 8.75 -27.44 -9.05
N GLY A 295 8.46 -28.17 -10.14
CA GLY A 295 7.10 -28.50 -10.61
C GLY A 295 6.25 -27.36 -11.21
N ASP A 296 6.08 -27.40 -12.54
CA ASP A 296 4.97 -26.89 -13.39
C ASP A 296 4.32 -25.50 -13.18
N ASP A 297 4.69 -24.70 -12.19
CA ASP A 297 4.00 -23.43 -11.90
C ASP A 297 4.84 -22.17 -12.17
N SER A 298 5.59 -22.19 -13.29
CA SER A 298 6.09 -20.94 -13.89
C SER A 298 4.93 -19.95 -14.06
N TRP A 299 5.15 -18.69 -13.73
CA TRP A 299 4.25 -17.64 -14.21
C TRP A 299 4.12 -17.79 -15.73
N SER A 300 2.88 -17.84 -16.24
CA SER A 300 2.69 -17.81 -17.68
C SER A 300 3.37 -16.57 -18.25
N GLU A 301 3.96 -16.66 -19.43
CA GLU A 301 4.53 -15.51 -20.15
C GLU A 301 3.54 -14.34 -20.20
N ASP A 302 2.24 -14.63 -20.24
CA ASP A 302 1.17 -13.64 -20.21
C ASP A 302 1.13 -12.85 -18.89
N THR A 303 1.35 -13.50 -17.75
CA THR A 303 1.36 -12.80 -16.46
C THR A 303 2.62 -11.97 -16.28
N ILE A 304 3.76 -12.46 -16.77
CA ILE A 304 5.00 -11.67 -16.83
C ILE A 304 4.81 -10.47 -17.76
N ALA A 305 4.15 -10.64 -18.91
CA ALA A 305 3.85 -9.57 -19.85
C ALA A 305 2.86 -8.54 -19.27
N GLU A 306 1.88 -8.98 -18.48
CA GLU A 306 0.91 -8.10 -17.82
C GLU A 306 1.54 -7.28 -16.70
N VAL A 307 2.41 -7.89 -15.89
CA VAL A 307 3.23 -7.20 -14.88
C VAL A 307 4.19 -6.20 -15.55
N ARG A 308 4.83 -6.57 -16.67
CA ARG A 308 5.66 -5.66 -17.49
C ARG A 308 4.83 -4.50 -18.06
N LYS A 309 3.60 -4.76 -18.49
CA LYS A 309 2.69 -3.73 -19.02
C LYS A 309 2.25 -2.76 -17.92
N SER A 310 1.92 -3.24 -16.71
CA SER A 310 1.55 -2.36 -15.61
C SER A 310 2.73 -1.49 -15.18
N ALA A 311 3.93 -2.07 -15.14
CA ALA A 311 5.20 -1.38 -14.89
C ALA A 311 5.53 -0.29 -15.91
N TYR A 312 5.29 -0.55 -17.20
CA TYR A 312 5.51 0.43 -18.26
C TYR A 312 4.57 1.64 -18.13
N VAL A 313 3.33 1.41 -17.69
CA VAL A 313 2.31 2.46 -17.50
C VAL A 313 2.64 3.35 -16.31
N SER A 314 3.19 2.79 -15.23
CA SER A 314 3.57 3.52 -14.02
C SER A 314 4.90 4.29 -14.16
N ASP A 315 5.75 3.92 -15.12
CA ASP A 315 6.99 4.64 -15.48
C ASP A 315 6.75 5.96 -16.22
N SER A 316 5.50 6.28 -16.54
CA SER A 316 5.15 7.47 -17.30
C SER A 316 4.02 8.24 -16.62
N CYS A 317 4.35 8.75 -15.44
CA CYS A 317 3.56 9.76 -14.74
C CYS A 317 4.35 11.05 -14.50
N TYR A 318 3.68 12.20 -14.49
CA TYR A 318 4.26 13.49 -14.12
C TYR A 318 3.20 14.39 -13.46
N THR A 319 3.61 15.38 -12.66
CA THR A 319 2.71 16.37 -12.07
C THR A 319 2.53 17.57 -13.00
N SER A 320 1.30 17.92 -13.37
CA SER A 320 1.02 19.11 -14.17
C SER A 320 1.27 20.40 -13.39
N PHE A 321 1.39 21.52 -14.12
CA PHE A 321 1.32 22.84 -13.51
C PHE A 321 -0.10 23.14 -13.02
N CYS A 322 -0.19 24.13 -12.13
CA CYS A 322 -1.44 24.54 -11.51
C CYS A 322 -2.50 24.96 -12.52
N GLY A 323 -3.64 24.27 -12.52
CA GLY A 323 -4.75 24.52 -13.44
C GLY A 323 -4.56 23.96 -14.84
N GLU A 324 -3.44 23.30 -15.14
CA GLU A 324 -3.20 22.67 -16.44
C GLU A 324 -3.72 21.23 -16.49
N SER A 325 -4.28 20.87 -17.65
CA SER A 325 -4.63 19.49 -17.97
C SER A 325 -3.38 18.65 -18.28
N CYS A 326 -3.54 17.33 -18.25
CA CYS A 326 -2.50 16.42 -18.69
C CYS A 326 -2.18 16.59 -20.18
N ALA A 327 -0.93 16.34 -20.53
CA ALA A 327 -0.42 16.34 -21.88
C ALA A 327 -1.07 15.21 -22.68
N GLU A 328 -1.05 15.35 -24.00
CA GLU A 328 -1.59 14.33 -24.90
C GLU A 328 -0.94 12.96 -24.64
N GLY A 329 -1.78 11.93 -24.51
CA GLY A 329 -1.34 10.57 -24.12
C GLY A 329 -1.33 10.30 -22.62
N TYR A 330 -1.65 11.29 -21.78
CA TYR A 330 -1.75 11.17 -20.32
C TYR A 330 -3.16 11.54 -19.82
N THR A 331 -3.61 10.87 -18.75
CA THR A 331 -4.87 11.15 -18.06
C THR A 331 -4.61 11.52 -16.60
N ALA A 332 -5.39 12.46 -16.09
CA ALA A 332 -5.33 12.87 -14.69
C ALA A 332 -5.81 11.71 -13.81
N PHE A 333 -4.91 11.20 -12.98
CA PHE A 333 -5.18 10.11 -12.04
C PHE A 333 -5.68 10.63 -10.70
N THR A 334 -5.09 11.72 -10.20
CA THR A 334 -5.53 12.41 -8.98
C THR A 334 -5.14 13.89 -9.01
N TYR A 335 -5.64 14.68 -8.05
CA TYR A 335 -5.38 16.11 -7.91
C TYR A 335 -4.68 16.41 -6.59
N MET A 336 -3.73 17.34 -6.63
CA MET A 336 -2.93 17.78 -5.49
C MET A 336 -3.19 19.26 -5.19
N ARG A 337 -3.35 19.56 -3.90
CA ARG A 337 -3.35 20.91 -3.32
C ARG A 337 -2.29 20.89 -2.20
N GLY A 338 -1.66 22.02 -1.90
CA GLY A 338 -0.73 22.11 -0.78
C GLY A 338 -0.14 23.52 -0.61
N GLN A 339 -0.24 24.08 0.60
CA GLN A 339 0.46 25.31 1.02
C GLN A 339 0.71 25.31 2.53
N VAL A 340 1.96 25.17 2.98
CA VAL A 340 2.40 25.54 4.33
C VAL A 340 2.49 27.08 4.42
N ASP A 341 1.78 27.70 5.36
CA ASP A 341 1.92 29.14 5.60
C ASP A 341 3.36 29.47 6.06
N GLY A 342 4.07 30.30 5.29
CA GLY A 342 5.41 30.77 5.63
C GLY A 342 6.58 29.98 5.04
N ILE A 343 6.35 28.93 4.24
CA ILE A 343 7.41 28.23 3.50
C ILE A 343 7.09 28.27 2.00
N LYS A 344 7.87 29.02 1.22
CA LYS A 344 7.78 29.00 -0.25
C LYS A 344 8.69 27.93 -0.83
N PHE A 345 8.11 26.87 -1.39
CA PHE A 345 8.76 26.06 -2.43
C PHE A 345 8.12 26.37 -3.79
N ASN A 346 8.84 26.11 -4.88
CA ASN A 346 8.54 26.60 -6.23
C ASN A 346 7.39 25.84 -6.94
N THR A 347 6.35 25.39 -6.22
CA THR A 347 5.34 24.45 -6.74
C THR A 347 3.92 24.62 -6.15
N SER A 348 3.55 25.74 -5.53
CA SER A 348 2.19 25.94 -5.00
C SER A 348 1.26 26.67 -5.97
N CYS A 349 0.00 26.24 -6.08
CA CYS A 349 -1.03 26.93 -6.84
C CYS A 349 -1.53 28.17 -6.10
N ALA A 350 -1.62 29.31 -6.79
CA ALA A 350 -1.88 30.61 -6.15
C ALA A 350 -3.32 30.74 -5.62
N ASP A 351 -4.28 30.06 -6.24
CA ASP A 351 -5.71 30.18 -5.93
C ASP A 351 -6.30 28.85 -5.44
N ARG A 352 -7.25 28.94 -4.50
CA ARG A 352 -7.90 27.79 -3.84
C ARG A 352 -8.69 26.86 -4.78
N ASP A 353 -9.01 27.32 -5.98
CA ASP A 353 -9.73 26.52 -6.97
C ASP A 353 -8.80 25.79 -7.94
N THR A 354 -7.50 26.11 -7.90
CA THR A 354 -6.49 25.56 -8.81
C THR A 354 -5.74 24.40 -8.16
N VAL A 355 -5.55 23.32 -8.93
CA VAL A 355 -4.89 22.08 -8.50
C VAL A 355 -3.80 21.70 -9.48
N GLN A 356 -2.81 20.94 -9.03
CA GLN A 356 -1.95 20.17 -9.91
C GLN A 356 -2.60 18.80 -10.14
N SER A 357 -2.40 18.22 -11.32
CA SER A 357 -2.86 16.86 -11.62
C SER A 357 -1.68 15.91 -11.64
N LEU A 358 -1.78 14.75 -10.99
CA LEU A 358 -0.88 13.63 -11.28
C LEU A 358 -1.34 13.00 -12.59
N CYS A 359 -0.58 13.20 -13.65
CA CYS A 359 -0.88 12.77 -15.00
C CYS A 359 -0.12 11.49 -15.31
N CYS A 360 -0.81 10.40 -15.66
CA CYS A 360 -0.21 9.11 -16.01
C CYS A 360 -0.61 8.69 -17.42
N VAL A 361 0.23 7.92 -18.13
CA VAL A 361 -0.07 7.48 -19.50
C VAL A 361 -1.38 6.69 -19.57
N SER A 362 -2.23 7.10 -20.50
CA SER A 362 -3.51 6.45 -20.78
C SER A 362 -3.27 5.25 -21.70
N VAL A 363 -3.52 4.03 -21.24
CA VAL A 363 -3.35 2.80 -22.06
C VAL A 363 -4.40 2.66 -23.17
N SER A 364 -5.27 3.65 -23.37
CA SER A 364 -6.38 3.59 -24.33
C SER A 364 -6.04 4.02 -25.76
N LEU A 365 -4.80 4.40 -26.08
CA LEU A 365 -4.45 4.96 -27.41
C LEU A 365 -3.06 4.58 -27.95
N LEU A 366 -2.56 3.37 -27.71
CA LEU A 366 -1.50 2.85 -28.59
C LEU A 366 -2.17 2.10 -29.75
N PRO A 367 -2.04 2.56 -31.01
CA PRO A 367 -2.38 1.69 -32.14
C PRO A 367 -1.49 0.46 -32.01
N LEU A 368 -2.08 -0.73 -32.14
CA LEU A 368 -1.35 -1.98 -32.33
C LEU A 368 -0.28 -1.72 -33.40
N PHE A 369 0.97 -1.50 -32.99
CA PHE A 369 2.09 -1.57 -33.90
C PHE A 369 2.12 -3.02 -34.36
N ALA A 370 1.61 -3.25 -35.56
CA ALA A 370 1.75 -4.50 -36.28
C ALA A 370 3.25 -4.78 -36.37
N ILE A 371 3.73 -5.71 -35.54
CA ILE A 371 5.04 -6.31 -35.75
C ILE A 371 4.92 -7.06 -37.08
N HIS A 372 5.49 -6.47 -38.13
CA HIS A 372 5.70 -7.15 -39.40
C HIS A 372 6.73 -8.26 -39.15
N ILE A 373 6.24 -9.45 -38.81
CA ILE A 373 7.05 -10.66 -38.83
C ILE A 373 7.13 -11.09 -40.30
N THR A 374 8.25 -10.78 -40.94
CA THR A 374 8.56 -11.35 -42.25
C THR A 374 8.91 -12.83 -42.05
N ILE A 375 7.91 -13.71 -42.16
CA ILE A 375 8.12 -15.15 -42.23
C ILE A 375 8.52 -15.48 -43.69
N PRO A 376 9.65 -16.17 -43.94
CA PRO A 376 9.99 -16.60 -45.29
C PRO A 376 8.98 -17.65 -45.74
N HIS A 377 8.29 -17.35 -46.84
CA HIS A 377 7.35 -18.24 -47.52
C HIS A 377 8.00 -19.59 -47.86
N ARG A 378 7.43 -20.68 -47.33
CA ARG A 378 7.14 -21.90 -48.09
C ARG A 378 5.76 -22.42 -47.68
N GLU A 379 4.83 -22.25 -48.63
CA GLU A 379 3.59 -23.00 -48.88
C GLU A 379 2.46 -23.07 -47.82
N LEU A 380 1.33 -22.40 -48.18
CA LEU A 380 -0.08 -22.85 -48.18
C LEU A 380 -0.68 -23.30 -46.81
N ILE A 381 -1.83 -22.82 -46.29
CA ILE A 381 -3.19 -22.65 -46.85
C ILE A 381 -4.01 -21.66 -45.96
N GLU A 382 -5.00 -21.01 -46.58
CA GLU A 382 -6.05 -20.12 -46.06
C GLU A 382 -6.88 -20.65 -44.86
N GLU A 383 -7.35 -19.75 -43.97
CA GLU A 383 -8.80 -19.52 -43.71
C GLU A 383 -9.06 -18.45 -42.59
N SER A 384 -9.71 -17.36 -43.01
CA SER A 384 -10.90 -16.71 -42.43
C SER A 384 -11.06 -16.47 -40.91
N ILE A 385 -11.00 -15.20 -40.46
CA ILE A 385 -11.76 -14.72 -39.28
C ILE A 385 -12.49 -13.41 -39.60
N VAL A 386 -13.82 -13.43 -39.38
CA VAL A 386 -14.80 -12.35 -39.58
C VAL A 386 -14.87 -11.47 -38.33
N ILE A 387 -14.79 -10.14 -38.49
CA ILE A 387 -14.97 -9.15 -37.41
C ILE A 387 -16.43 -8.69 -37.37
N GLY A 388 -17.11 -8.93 -36.25
CA GLY A 388 -18.44 -8.39 -35.94
C GLY A 388 -18.35 -7.01 -35.28
N ARG A 389 -19.09 -6.04 -35.83
CA ARG A 389 -19.33 -4.69 -35.26
C ARG A 389 -20.31 -4.75 -34.08
N GLN A 390 -20.06 -3.96 -33.04
CA GLN A 390 -21.15 -3.30 -32.29
C GLN A 390 -20.82 -1.85 -31.95
N SER A 391 -21.86 -1.03 -32.13
CA SER A 391 -21.93 0.42 -32.06
C SER A 391 -22.30 0.93 -30.67
N GLY A 392 -21.69 2.04 -30.24
CA GLY A 392 -22.16 2.86 -29.11
C GLY A 392 -21.78 4.33 -29.32
N ARG A 393 -22.77 5.22 -29.26
CA ARG A 393 -22.70 6.66 -29.61
C ARG A 393 -21.75 7.47 -28.70
N LEU A 394 -20.94 8.31 -29.34
CA LEU A 394 -20.20 9.43 -28.74
C LEU A 394 -21.18 10.56 -28.37
N LEU A 395 -21.14 11.08 -27.14
CA LEU A 395 -21.75 12.36 -26.77
C LEU A 395 -20.67 13.46 -26.86
N ILE A 396 -20.92 14.45 -27.72
CA ILE A 396 -20.04 15.60 -27.97
C ILE A 396 -20.42 16.72 -26.99
N PRO A 397 -19.48 17.34 -26.24
CA PRO A 397 -19.76 18.55 -25.47
C PRO A 397 -19.79 19.81 -26.37
N PRO A 398 -20.58 20.84 -26.02
CA PRO A 398 -20.85 21.97 -26.90
C PRO A 398 -19.65 22.91 -27.10
N LEU A 399 -19.47 23.34 -28.35
CA LEU A 399 -18.55 24.38 -28.78
C LEU A 399 -18.93 25.74 -28.17
N ASN A 400 -18.03 26.36 -27.40
CA ASN A 400 -18.09 27.78 -27.10
C ASN A 400 -17.87 28.58 -28.39
N ARG A 401 -18.90 29.30 -28.84
CA ARG A 401 -18.75 30.39 -29.82
C ARG A 401 -18.54 31.69 -29.06
N SER A 402 -17.37 32.29 -29.28
CA SER A 402 -17.10 33.70 -29.01
C SER A 402 -17.92 34.60 -29.94
N ASN A 403 -18.61 35.57 -29.36
CA ASN A 403 -18.68 36.96 -29.82
C ASN A 403 -19.01 37.84 -28.62
#